data_AF-A0A2D6SNP2-F1
#
_entry.id   AF-A0A2D6SNP2-F1
#
_cell.length_a   1.000
_cell.length_b   1.000
_cell.length_c   1.000
_cell.angle_alpha   90.00
_cell.angle_beta   90.00
_cell.angle_gamma   90.00
#
_symmetry.space_group_name_H-M   'P 1'
#
loop_
_entity.id
_entity.type
_entity.pdbx_description
1 polymer ?
#
loop_
_entity_poly.entity_id
_entity_poly.type
_entity_poly.pdbx_seq_one_letter_code
_entity_poly.pdbx_strand_id
1 'polypeptide(L)'
;MCFLLVIFLFNLVIVNSQPFGPPTYIADPEKMECRYYFAGNERHFNPRPENYTIDIGYTTDFENEGHACEFWRCIYTDGTVKVDQNQRPVENDLCVCNPGHYWDDVFGCVKLKEQQGPITFLQLILGWISGIFR
;
A
#
# COMPACT_ATOMS: atom_id res chain seq x y z
N MET A 1 10.24 -24.04 45.96
CA MET A 1 10.80 -23.02 45.04
C MET A 1 10.96 -23.50 43.60
N CYS A 2 11.38 -24.73 43.32
CA CYS A 2 11.61 -25.18 41.93
C CYS A 2 10.35 -25.20 41.04
N PHE A 3 9.16 -25.47 41.59
CA PHE A 3 7.92 -25.59 40.80
C PHE A 3 7.47 -24.26 40.17
N LEU A 4 7.66 -23.13 40.87
CA LEU A 4 7.31 -21.80 40.36
C LEU A 4 8.24 -21.34 39.24
N LEU A 5 9.50 -21.76 39.29
CA LEU A 5 10.51 -21.42 38.29
C LEU A 5 10.24 -22.12 36.95
N VAL A 6 9.72 -23.36 36.99
CA VAL A 6 9.27 -24.10 35.79
C VAL A 6 8.05 -23.45 35.15
N ILE A 7 7.06 -23.03 35.95
CA ILE A 7 5.88 -22.31 35.45
C ILE A 7 6.28 -20.98 34.81
N PHE A 8 7.22 -20.24 35.42
CA PHE A 8 7.71 -18.98 34.88
C PHE A 8 8.43 -19.17 33.54
N LEU A 9 9.28 -20.20 33.42
CA LEU A 9 9.96 -20.54 32.17
C LEU A 9 8.98 -21.00 31.08
N PHE A 10 7.96 -21.80 31.42
CA PHE A 10 6.93 -22.21 30.46
C PHE A 10 6.11 -21.03 29.93
N ASN A 11 5.71 -20.10 30.80
CA ASN A 11 5.02 -18.89 30.36
C ASN A 11 5.90 -18.02 29.44
N LEU A 12 7.20 -17.94 29.71
CA LEU A 12 8.14 -17.18 28.88
C LEU A 12 8.35 -17.82 27.49
N VAL A 13 8.28 -19.16 27.39
CA VAL A 13 8.32 -19.89 26.12
C VAL A 13 7.02 -19.73 25.32
N ILE A 14 5.85 -19.80 25.98
CA ILE A 14 4.55 -19.62 25.33
C ILE A 14 4.34 -18.18 24.84
N VAL A 15 4.84 -17.17 25.57
CA VAL A 15 4.77 -15.77 25.12
C VAL A 15 5.63 -15.51 23.88
N ASN A 16 6.67 -16.30 23.65
CA ASN A 16 7.53 -16.21 22.47
C ASN A 16 7.11 -17.12 21.31
N SER A 17 6.05 -17.93 21.45
CA SER A 17 5.50 -18.66 20.31
C SER A 17 4.72 -17.69 19.43
N GLN A 18 5.32 -17.28 18.32
CA GLN A 18 4.65 -16.50 17.29
C GLN A 18 3.48 -17.35 16.74
N PRO A 19 2.23 -16.87 16.76
CA PRO A 19 1.12 -17.63 16.20
C PRO A 19 1.40 -17.84 14.72
N PHE A 20 1.44 -19.11 14.28
CA PHE A 20 1.45 -19.44 12.86
C PHE A 20 0.11 -19.01 12.27
N GLY A 21 0.13 -17.85 11.63
CA GLY A 21 -1.06 -17.26 11.04
C GLY A 21 -1.44 -17.92 9.71
N PRO A 22 -2.72 -17.84 9.31
CA PRO A 22 -3.11 -18.16 7.95
C PRO A 22 -2.36 -17.26 6.95
N PRO A 23 -2.26 -17.69 5.69
CA PRO A 23 -1.62 -16.87 4.65
C PRO A 23 -2.29 -15.50 4.53
N THR A 24 -1.47 -14.47 4.36
CA THR A 24 -1.87 -13.06 4.27
C THR A 24 -1.15 -12.38 3.12
N TYR A 25 -1.69 -11.26 2.63
CA TYR A 25 -0.97 -10.34 1.77
C TYR A 25 -0.30 -9.26 2.62
N ILE A 26 0.98 -8.99 2.32
CA ILE A 26 1.77 -7.96 3.01
C ILE A 26 2.31 -6.95 2.01
N ALA A 27 2.55 -5.72 2.47
CA ALA A 27 3.03 -4.64 1.61
C ALA A 27 4.23 -3.88 2.19
N ASP A 28 5.09 -3.43 1.28
CA ASP A 28 6.21 -2.51 1.49
C ASP A 28 5.75 -1.11 1.01
N PRO A 29 5.49 -0.18 1.95
CA PRO A 29 5.02 1.16 1.61
C PRO A 29 6.08 2.03 0.92
N GLU A 30 7.37 1.75 1.10
CA GLU A 30 8.43 2.55 0.48
C GLU A 30 8.53 2.27 -1.01
N LYS A 31 8.37 0.99 -1.39
CA LYS A 31 8.47 0.55 -2.79
C LYS A 31 7.12 0.45 -3.52
N MET A 32 6.01 0.61 -2.80
CA MET A 32 4.67 0.33 -3.31
C MET A 32 4.51 -1.13 -3.79
N GLU A 33 5.21 -2.06 -3.15
CA GLU A 33 5.18 -3.48 -3.47
C GLU A 33 4.25 -4.23 -2.51
N CYS A 34 3.52 -5.21 -3.04
CA CYS A 34 2.68 -6.10 -2.24
C CYS A 34 2.90 -7.54 -2.71
N ARG A 35 2.77 -8.50 -1.79
CA ARG A 35 3.04 -9.91 -2.05
C ARG A 35 2.29 -10.85 -1.12
N TYR A 36 2.11 -12.08 -1.58
CA TYR A 36 1.76 -13.20 -0.71
C TYR A 36 2.84 -13.47 0.36
N TYR A 37 2.38 -13.74 1.58
CA TYR A 37 3.21 -14.20 2.68
C TYR A 37 2.52 -15.30 3.50
N PHE A 38 3.31 -16.33 3.80
CA PHE A 38 2.90 -17.40 4.69
C PHE A 38 4.04 -17.70 5.66
N ALA A 39 3.75 -17.56 6.96
CA ALA A 39 4.72 -17.79 8.02
C ALA A 39 5.11 -19.27 8.17
N GLY A 40 4.37 -20.18 7.53
CA GLY A 40 4.62 -21.61 7.59
C GLY A 40 3.98 -22.27 8.81
N ASN A 41 4.63 -23.32 9.31
CA ASN A 41 4.21 -24.06 10.49
C ASN A 41 5.38 -24.25 11.46
N GLU A 42 5.11 -24.83 12.63
CA GLU A 42 6.10 -25.07 13.70
C GLU A 42 7.42 -25.72 13.24
N ARG A 43 7.40 -26.47 12.13
CA ARG A 43 8.59 -27.15 11.59
C ARG A 43 9.28 -26.39 10.46
N HIS A 44 8.57 -25.47 9.79
CA HIS A 44 9.07 -24.74 8.63
C HIS A 44 8.65 -23.28 8.73
N PHE A 45 9.21 -22.58 9.71
CA PHE A 45 8.94 -21.16 9.90
C PHE A 45 9.67 -20.33 8.84
N ASN A 46 8.93 -19.41 8.21
CA ASN A 46 9.48 -18.43 7.30
C ASN A 46 9.27 -17.03 7.90
N PRO A 47 10.34 -16.33 8.32
CA PRO A 47 10.20 -15.02 8.93
C PRO A 47 9.65 -14.00 7.94
N ARG A 48 8.93 -13.00 8.48
CA ARG A 48 8.40 -11.90 7.69
C ARG A 48 9.57 -11.06 7.15
N PRO A 49 9.59 -10.71 5.85
CA PRO A 49 10.59 -9.79 5.32
C PRO A 49 10.51 -8.42 6.01
N GLU A 50 11.67 -7.85 6.36
CA GLU A 50 11.75 -6.62 7.19
C GLU A 50 11.04 -5.41 6.57
N ASN A 51 11.07 -5.27 5.24
CA ASN A 51 10.54 -4.09 4.56
C ASN A 51 9.01 -4.10 4.37
N TYR A 52 8.36 -5.25 4.57
CA TYR A 52 6.93 -5.39 4.34
C TYR A 52 6.18 -5.19 5.65
N THR A 53 5.93 -3.93 6.02
CA THR A 53 5.43 -3.55 7.34
C THR A 53 3.90 -3.52 7.44
N ILE A 54 3.18 -3.53 6.31
CA ILE A 54 1.71 -3.44 6.28
C ILE A 54 1.10 -4.83 6.08
N ASP A 55 0.13 -5.19 6.90
CA ASP A 55 -0.73 -6.36 6.72
C ASP A 55 -2.01 -5.93 5.99
N ILE A 56 -2.23 -6.48 4.80
CA ILE A 56 -3.37 -6.11 3.94
C ILE A 56 -4.62 -6.90 4.35
N GLY A 57 -4.46 -8.17 4.72
CA GLY A 57 -5.55 -9.08 5.05
C GLY A 57 -5.33 -10.50 4.54
N TYR A 58 -6.23 -11.41 4.92
CA TYR A 58 -6.08 -12.82 4.60
C TYR A 58 -6.28 -13.09 3.12
N THR A 59 -5.60 -14.12 2.59
CA THR A 59 -5.75 -14.46 1.16
C THR A 59 -7.15 -14.93 0.79
N THR A 60 -7.99 -15.28 1.77
CA THR A 60 -9.40 -15.64 1.56
C THR A 60 -10.31 -14.43 1.32
N ASP A 61 -9.84 -13.23 1.66
CA ASP A 61 -10.61 -11.99 1.55
C ASP A 61 -10.50 -11.36 0.16
N PHE A 62 -9.55 -11.84 -0.65
CA PHE A 62 -9.25 -11.35 -1.98
C PHE A 62 -9.26 -12.48 -3.00
N GLU A 63 -9.55 -12.14 -4.25
CA GLU A 63 -9.57 -13.13 -5.33
C GLU A 63 -8.16 -13.62 -5.68
N ASN A 64 -7.20 -12.70 -5.71
CA ASN A 64 -5.81 -12.98 -6.03
C ASN A 64 -4.88 -11.86 -5.50
N GLU A 65 -3.57 -12.04 -5.68
CA GLU A 65 -2.57 -11.07 -5.22
C GLU A 65 -2.75 -9.70 -5.89
N GLY A 66 -3.04 -9.67 -7.20
CA GLY A 66 -3.25 -8.41 -7.93
C GLY A 66 -4.38 -7.58 -7.33
N HIS A 67 -5.51 -8.22 -7.04
CA HIS A 67 -6.68 -7.61 -6.41
C HIS A 67 -6.37 -7.06 -5.01
N ALA A 68 -5.64 -7.82 -4.19
CA ALA A 68 -5.20 -7.37 -2.87
C ALA A 68 -4.24 -6.16 -2.96
N CYS A 69 -3.32 -6.19 -3.91
CA CYS A 69 -2.35 -5.12 -4.11
C CYS A 69 -3.01 -3.85 -4.65
N GLU A 70 -3.99 -3.96 -5.56
CA GLU A 70 -4.79 -2.83 -6.05
C GLU A 70 -5.61 -2.21 -4.91
N PHE A 71 -6.27 -3.05 -4.09
CA PHE A 71 -7.00 -2.62 -2.90
C PHE A 71 -6.12 -1.85 -1.94
N TRP A 72 -4.96 -2.40 -1.60
CA TRP A 72 -4.02 -1.75 -0.71
C TRP A 72 -3.53 -0.41 -1.29
N ARG A 73 -3.08 -0.38 -2.55
CA ARG A 73 -2.60 0.85 -3.19
C ARG A 73 -3.68 1.91 -3.24
N CYS A 74 -4.92 1.54 -3.51
CA CYS A 74 -6.05 2.46 -3.49
C CYS A 74 -6.20 3.15 -2.13
N ILE A 75 -6.31 2.38 -1.05
CA ILE A 75 -6.49 2.93 0.30
C ILE A 75 -5.26 3.73 0.75
N TYR A 76 -4.06 3.22 0.47
CA TYR A 76 -2.81 3.84 0.89
C TYR A 76 -2.56 5.20 0.20
N THR A 77 -3.10 5.39 -1.01
CA THR A 77 -2.99 6.64 -1.78
C THR A 77 -4.24 7.51 -1.72
N ASP A 78 -5.05 7.33 -0.66
CA ASP A 78 -6.25 8.12 -0.38
C ASP A 78 -7.33 8.02 -1.49
N GLY A 79 -7.36 6.89 -2.19
CA GLY A 79 -8.42 6.51 -3.12
C GLY A 79 -9.63 5.90 -2.43
N THR A 80 -10.76 5.87 -3.13
CA THR A 80 -12.00 5.24 -2.68
C THR A 80 -12.19 3.90 -3.37
N VAL A 81 -12.33 2.83 -2.59
CA VAL A 81 -12.60 1.48 -3.09
C VAL A 81 -14.06 1.36 -3.52
N LYS A 82 -14.29 0.92 -4.76
CA LYS A 82 -15.61 0.55 -5.27
C LYS A 82 -16.01 -0.81 -4.73
N VAL A 83 -17.26 -0.89 -4.28
CA VAL A 83 -17.86 -2.12 -3.78
C VAL A 83 -19.10 -2.48 -4.60
N ASP A 84 -19.37 -3.78 -4.68
CA ASP A 84 -20.57 -4.33 -5.28
C ASP A 84 -21.81 -4.19 -4.37
N GLN A 85 -22.94 -4.74 -4.80
CA GLN A 85 -24.20 -4.71 -4.05
C GLN A 85 -24.12 -5.44 -2.69
N ASN A 86 -23.14 -6.32 -2.51
CA ASN A 86 -22.90 -7.10 -1.29
C ASN A 86 -21.79 -6.48 -0.42
N GLN A 87 -21.40 -5.23 -0.70
CA GLN A 87 -20.31 -4.52 -0.01
C GLN A 87 -18.94 -5.21 -0.17
N ARG A 88 -18.75 -5.99 -1.23
CA ARG A 88 -17.47 -6.61 -1.55
C ARG A 88 -16.69 -5.76 -2.56
N PRO A 89 -15.36 -5.64 -2.44
CA PRO A 89 -14.50 -5.07 -3.47
C PRO A 89 -14.84 -5.61 -4.86
N VAL A 90 -15.06 -4.72 -5.84
CA VAL A 90 -15.26 -5.15 -7.24
C VAL A 90 -13.98 -5.78 -7.80
N GLU A 91 -14.12 -6.67 -8.78
CA GLU A 91 -12.98 -7.40 -9.36
C GLU A 91 -12.09 -6.50 -10.24
N ASN A 92 -12.70 -5.56 -10.98
CA ASN A 92 -12.00 -4.69 -11.94
C ASN A 92 -12.28 -3.22 -11.65
N ASP A 93 -11.31 -2.35 -11.97
CA ASP A 93 -11.35 -0.90 -11.73
C ASP A 93 -11.76 -0.57 -10.29
N LEU A 94 -11.10 -1.21 -9.32
CA LEU A 94 -11.46 -1.17 -7.91
C LEU A 94 -11.38 0.25 -7.35
N CYS A 95 -10.43 1.06 -7.84
CA CYS A 95 -10.14 2.35 -7.24
C CYS A 95 -10.80 3.53 -7.96
N VAL A 96 -11.26 4.51 -7.18
CA VAL A 96 -11.58 5.87 -7.63
C VAL A 96 -10.62 6.85 -6.96
N CYS A 97 -9.85 7.57 -7.75
CA CYS A 97 -8.95 8.60 -7.25
C CYS A 97 -9.66 9.94 -7.01
N ASN A 98 -9.15 10.70 -6.04
CA ASN A 98 -9.61 12.05 -5.75
C ASN A 98 -9.41 13.00 -6.96
N PRO A 99 -10.20 14.09 -7.05
CA PRO A 99 -10.01 15.09 -8.10
C PRO A 99 -8.56 15.57 -8.19
N GLY A 100 -8.04 15.69 -9.41
CA GLY A 100 -6.65 16.07 -9.65
C GLY A 100 -5.64 14.92 -9.52
N HIS A 101 -6.09 13.68 -9.32
CA HIS A 101 -5.27 12.47 -9.32
C HIS A 101 -5.72 11.51 -10.43
N TYR A 102 -4.83 10.63 -10.85
CA TYR A 102 -5.10 9.54 -11.80
C TYR A 102 -4.60 8.22 -11.21
N TRP A 103 -5.18 7.11 -11.68
CA TRP A 103 -4.77 5.77 -11.26
C TRP A 103 -3.52 5.32 -12.03
N ASP A 104 -2.55 4.79 -11.30
CA ASP A 104 -1.31 4.20 -11.78
C ASP A 104 -1.16 2.77 -11.23
N ASP A 105 -0.89 1.80 -12.09
CA ASP A 105 -0.81 0.38 -11.73
C ASP A 105 0.41 0.02 -10.88
N VAL A 106 1.32 0.96 -10.61
CA VAL A 106 2.47 0.76 -9.72
C VAL A 106 2.30 1.58 -8.45
N PHE A 107 1.85 2.82 -8.57
CA PHE A 107 1.83 3.78 -7.45
C PHE A 107 0.45 4.09 -6.88
N GLY A 108 -0.63 3.57 -7.45
CA GLY A 108 -2.00 3.87 -7.03
C GLY A 108 -2.47 5.25 -7.50
N CYS A 109 -3.15 6.02 -6.66
CA CYS A 109 -3.63 7.35 -6.99
C CYS A 109 -2.51 8.40 -6.94
N VAL A 110 -2.08 8.88 -8.09
CA VAL A 110 -0.97 9.84 -8.23
C VAL A 110 -1.50 11.22 -8.67
N LYS A 111 -0.94 12.28 -8.09
CA LYS A 111 -1.33 13.66 -8.44
C LYS A 111 -0.94 13.98 -9.88
N LEU A 112 -1.86 14.58 -10.63
CA LEU A 112 -1.57 15.15 -11.94
C LEU A 112 -0.49 16.23 -11.77
N LYS A 113 0.63 16.09 -12.50
CA LYS A 113 1.62 17.15 -12.56
C LYS A 113 0.95 18.37 -13.17
N GLU A 114 0.89 19.44 -12.40
CA GLU A 114 0.42 20.74 -12.88
C GLU A 114 1.29 21.11 -14.09
N GLN A 115 0.69 21.22 -15.27
CA GLN A 115 1.39 21.81 -16.40
C GLN A 115 1.78 23.22 -15.95
N GLN A 116 3.09 23.44 -15.76
CA GLN A 116 3.65 24.80 -15.69
C GLN A 116 3.07 25.55 -16.88
N GLY A 117 2.18 26.50 -16.59
CA GLY A 117 1.30 27.10 -17.58
C GLY A 117 2.05 27.66 -18.78
N PRO A 118 1.38 27.86 -19.93
CA PRO A 118 2.02 28.45 -21.09
C PRO A 118 2.63 29.78 -20.67
N ILE A 119 3.93 29.95 -20.93
CA ILE A 119 4.60 31.26 -20.87
C ILE A 119 3.66 32.23 -21.58
N THR A 120 3.03 33.09 -20.80
CA THR A 120 2.04 34.03 -21.33
C THR A 120 2.79 34.89 -22.32
N PHE A 121 2.35 34.87 -23.59
CA PHE A 121 2.90 35.65 -24.70
C PHE A 121 3.09 37.15 -24.35
N LEU A 122 2.39 37.65 -23.32
CA LEU A 122 2.58 38.96 -22.70
C LEU A 122 3.99 39.22 -22.14
N GLN A 123 4.69 38.22 -21.58
CA GLN A 123 6.07 38.38 -21.09
C GLN A 123 7.07 38.55 -22.23
N LEU A 124 6.81 37.96 -23.40
CA LEU A 124 7.61 38.19 -24.60
C LEU A 124 7.40 39.60 -25.16
N ILE A 125 6.17 40.13 -25.17
CA ILE A 125 5.90 41.48 -25.70
C ILE A 125 6.50 42.59 -24.82
N LEU A 126 6.45 42.44 -23.48
CA LEU A 126 7.04 43.43 -22.56
C LEU A 126 8.58 43.50 -22.62
N GLY A 127 9.24 42.39 -22.96
CA GLY A 127 10.69 42.36 -23.21
C GLY A 127 11.11 43.07 -24.50
N TRP A 128 10.23 43.15 -25.51
CA TRP A 128 10.51 43.86 -26.76
C TRP A 128 10.31 45.38 -26.64
N ILE A 129 9.29 45.83 -25.90
CA ILE A 129 9.03 47.28 -25.73
C ILE A 129 10.14 47.95 -24.91
N SER A 130 10.73 47.25 -23.95
CA SER A 130 11.85 47.74 -23.14
C SER A 130 13.21 47.72 -23.87
N GLY A 131 13.32 47.05 -25.02
CA GLY A 131 14.51 47.05 -25.87
C GLY A 131 14.50 48.09 -27.00
N ILE A 132 13.37 48.73 -27.28
CA ILE A 132 13.23 49.74 -28.35
C ILE A 132 13.46 51.18 -27.84
N PHE A 133 13.45 51.40 -26.52
CA PHE A 133 13.69 52.70 -25.89
C PHE A 133 15.08 52.84 -25.23
N ARG A 134 16.06 52.04 -25.67
CA ARG A 134 17.45 52.16 -25.21
C ARG A 134 18.42 52.37 -26.36
#